data_AF-A0A0J8RDN9-F1
#
_entry.id   AF-A0A0J8RDN9-F1
#
_cell.length_a   1.000
_cell.length_b   1.000
_cell.length_c   1.000
_cell.angle_alpha   90.00
_cell.angle_beta   90.00
_cell.angle_gamma   90.00
#
_symmetry.space_group_name_H-M   'P 1'
#
loop_
_entity.id
_entity.type
_entity.pdbx_description
1 polymer ?
#
loop_
_entity_poly.entity_id
_entity_poly.type
_entity_poly.pdbx_seq_one_letter_code
_entity_poly.pdbx_strand_id
1 'polypeptide(L)'
;MSSALDQLKASGTTVVCDSGDFATIGKYKPQDATTNPSLILAASKKPEYAKLIDNAIQYGKQHSSNLEDQVDSALDRLLVEFGKEILQIIPGKVSTEVDAHYSFDTKASVDKALHIIELYKSVGVPKERVLIKIASTWEGIQAAHILQSQHGVNVNLTLMFSLVQAIAAAEAGTYLISPFVGRILDWYKAATKKEYASHEDPGVQSVQSIFNYYKKHGYKTIVMGASFRNTAKSP
;
A
#
# COMPACT_ATOMS: atom_id res chain seq x y z
N MET A 1 4.01 11.54 30.49
CA MET A 1 4.39 10.16 30.13
C MET A 1 4.34 10.03 28.62
N SER A 2 5.34 9.39 28.00
CA SER A 2 5.32 9.06 26.56
C SER A 2 4.22 8.06 26.26
N SER A 3 3.46 8.24 25.17
CA SER A 3 2.48 7.25 24.74
C SER A 3 3.17 6.00 24.14
N ALA A 4 2.46 4.88 24.04
CA ALA A 4 2.98 3.68 23.35
C ALA A 4 3.36 3.96 21.88
N LEU A 5 2.66 4.90 21.23
CA LEU A 5 2.98 5.34 19.88
C LEU A 5 4.32 6.09 19.83
N ASP A 6 4.61 6.93 20.84
CA ASP A 6 5.89 7.65 20.92
C ASP A 6 7.04 6.67 21.15
N GLN A 7 6.83 5.65 21.99
CA GLN A 7 7.82 4.59 22.23
C GLN A 7 8.08 3.75 20.97
N LEU A 8 7.04 3.44 20.18
CA LEU A 8 7.20 2.75 18.89
C LEU A 8 8.02 3.57 17.89
N LYS A 9 7.80 4.89 17.82
CA LYS A 9 8.62 5.78 16.99
C LYS A 9 10.07 5.80 17.48
N ALA A 10 10.27 5.85 18.80
CA ALA A 10 11.59 5.88 19.42
C ALA A 10 12.38 4.56 19.26
N SER A 11 11.72 3.42 19.02
CA SER A 11 12.40 2.15 18.74
C SER A 11 13.04 2.08 17.35
N GLY A 12 12.85 3.11 16.52
CA GLY A 12 13.32 3.17 15.15
C GLY A 12 12.29 2.68 14.12
N THR A 13 11.05 2.40 14.54
CA THR A 13 9.97 2.06 13.61
C THR A 13 9.36 3.33 13.02
N THR A 14 9.47 3.49 11.71
CA THR A 14 8.73 4.50 10.97
C THR A 14 7.24 4.16 10.95
N VAL A 15 6.41 5.03 11.53
CA VAL A 15 4.96 4.81 11.58
C VAL A 15 4.28 5.31 10.31
N VAL A 16 3.44 4.45 9.74
CA VAL A 16 2.64 4.68 8.53
C VAL A 16 1.16 4.55 8.90
N CYS A 17 0.30 5.40 8.32
CA CYS A 17 -1.15 5.32 8.55
C CYS A 17 -1.86 4.60 7.39
N ASP A 18 -2.55 3.50 7.69
CA ASP A 18 -3.34 2.74 6.70
C ASP A 18 -4.80 3.20 6.72
N SER A 19 -5.10 4.27 5.97
CA SER A 19 -6.43 4.87 5.92
C SER A 19 -6.61 5.74 4.68
N GLY A 20 -7.84 5.83 4.17
CA GLY A 20 -8.27 6.87 3.23
C GLY A 20 -8.87 8.10 3.92
N ASP A 21 -8.95 8.09 5.25
CA ASP A 21 -9.58 9.14 6.05
C ASP A 21 -8.59 10.18 6.56
N PHE A 22 -8.70 11.40 6.05
CA PHE A 22 -7.76 12.50 6.28
C PHE A 22 -7.68 12.92 7.76
N ALA A 23 -8.82 12.93 8.46
CA ALA A 23 -8.85 13.25 9.88
C ALA A 23 -8.04 12.24 10.71
N THR A 24 -8.19 10.93 10.40
CA THR A 24 -7.41 9.87 11.03
C THR A 24 -5.92 10.02 10.74
N ILE A 25 -5.54 10.31 9.49
CA ILE A 25 -4.13 10.49 9.09
C ILE A 25 -3.51 11.69 9.82
N GLY A 26 -4.18 12.84 9.80
CA GLY A 26 -3.69 14.07 10.42
C GLY A 26 -3.50 13.97 11.94
N LYS A 27 -4.32 13.16 12.61
CA LYS A 27 -4.26 12.99 14.08
C LYS A 27 -2.92 12.40 14.57
N TYR A 28 -2.35 11.44 13.86
CA TYR A 28 -1.21 10.65 14.35
C TYR A 28 0.16 11.07 13.79
N LYS A 29 0.17 12.07 12.89
CA LYS A 29 1.37 12.60 12.23
C LYS A 29 2.29 11.47 11.73
N PRO A 30 1.79 10.58 10.85
CA PRO A 30 2.59 9.49 10.31
C PRO A 30 3.64 10.02 9.33
N GLN A 31 4.67 9.23 9.06
CA GLN A 31 5.66 9.53 8.03
C GLN A 31 5.04 9.34 6.64
N ASP A 32 4.46 8.17 6.41
CA ASP A 32 3.83 7.77 5.15
C ASP A 32 2.35 7.43 5.38
N ALA A 33 1.59 7.24 4.30
CA ALA A 33 0.24 6.69 4.36
C ALA A 33 0.02 5.62 3.29
N THR A 34 -0.85 4.65 3.58
CA THR A 34 -1.26 3.64 2.62
C THR A 34 -2.76 3.66 2.40
N THR A 35 -3.17 3.51 1.15
CA THR A 35 -4.55 3.18 0.79
C THR A 35 -4.60 1.81 0.13
N ASN A 36 -5.83 1.33 -0.08
CA ASN A 36 -6.16 0.14 -0.85
C ASN A 36 -7.62 0.30 -1.35
N PRO A 37 -8.11 -0.55 -2.27
CA PRO A 37 -9.45 -0.40 -2.82
C PRO A 37 -10.55 -0.33 -1.75
N SER A 38 -10.45 -1.14 -0.69
CA SER A 38 -11.43 -1.13 0.41
C SER A 38 -11.42 0.18 1.20
N LEU A 39 -10.25 0.75 1.46
CA LEU A 39 -10.13 2.02 2.18
C LEU A 39 -10.65 3.20 1.36
N ILE A 40 -10.36 3.23 0.05
CA ILE A 40 -10.91 4.26 -0.84
C ILE A 40 -12.43 4.13 -0.94
N LEU A 41 -12.96 2.92 -1.08
CA LEU A 41 -14.40 2.68 -1.11
C LEU A 41 -15.09 3.11 0.21
N ALA A 42 -14.45 2.87 1.35
CA ALA A 42 -14.99 3.31 2.63
C ALA A 42 -14.97 4.84 2.77
N ALA A 43 -13.87 5.47 2.34
CA ALA A 43 -13.73 6.92 2.38
C ALA A 43 -14.69 7.61 1.40
N SER A 44 -14.84 7.14 0.16
CA SER A 44 -15.70 7.76 -0.86
C SER A 44 -17.19 7.80 -0.47
N LYS A 45 -17.62 7.00 0.51
CA LYS A 45 -18.99 7.05 1.04
C LYS A 45 -19.24 8.22 2.00
N LYS A 46 -18.20 8.92 2.43
CA LYS A 46 -18.29 10.00 3.39
C LYS A 46 -18.65 11.33 2.70
N PRO A 47 -19.69 12.05 3.17
CA PRO A 47 -20.13 13.30 2.54
C PRO A 47 -19.04 14.37 2.42
N GLU A 48 -18.12 14.45 3.39
CA GLU A 48 -17.02 15.40 3.39
C GLU A 48 -16.02 15.21 2.23
N TYR A 49 -16.02 14.04 1.57
CA TYR A 49 -15.15 13.75 0.43
C TYR A 49 -15.87 13.81 -0.93
N ALA A 50 -17.15 14.22 -0.95
CA ALA A 50 -17.95 14.31 -2.18
C ALA A 50 -17.27 15.12 -3.29
N LYS A 51 -16.58 16.21 -2.92
CA LYS A 51 -15.85 17.06 -3.90
C LYS A 51 -14.75 16.31 -4.66
N LEU A 52 -14.11 15.31 -4.05
CA LEU A 52 -13.10 14.50 -4.74
C LEU A 52 -13.75 13.60 -5.80
N ILE A 53 -14.96 13.12 -5.52
CA ILE A 53 -15.76 12.34 -6.47
C ILE A 53 -16.22 13.22 -7.62
N ASP A 54 -16.66 14.44 -7.35
CA ASP A 54 -17.06 15.40 -8.39
C ASP A 54 -15.89 15.72 -9.33
N ASN A 55 -14.70 15.98 -8.78
CA ASN A 55 -13.48 16.19 -9.56
C ASN A 55 -13.15 14.98 -10.45
N ALA A 56 -13.27 13.77 -9.90
CA ALA A 56 -13.02 12.53 -10.61
C ALA A 56 -14.03 12.29 -11.75
N ILE A 57 -15.32 12.52 -11.50
CA ILE A 57 -16.38 12.41 -12.51
C ILE A 57 -16.17 13.46 -13.61
N GLN A 58 -15.82 14.69 -13.25
CA GLN A 58 -15.53 15.74 -14.22
C GLN A 58 -14.35 15.34 -15.12
N TYR A 59 -13.28 14.80 -14.53
CA TYR A 59 -12.14 14.29 -15.29
C TYR A 59 -12.56 13.19 -16.25
N GLY A 60 -13.31 12.17 -15.80
CA GLY A 60 -13.78 11.09 -16.65
C GLY A 60 -14.57 11.61 -17.86
N LYS A 61 -15.53 12.51 -17.64
CA LYS A 61 -16.35 13.15 -18.71
C LYS A 61 -15.53 13.92 -19.74
N GLN A 62 -14.35 14.42 -19.38
CA GLN A 62 -13.47 15.15 -20.29
C GLN A 62 -12.58 14.23 -21.15
N HIS A 63 -12.42 12.96 -20.76
CA HIS A 63 -11.44 12.05 -21.38
C HIS A 63 -12.09 10.96 -22.25
N SER A 64 -13.40 10.72 -22.13
CA SER A 64 -14.13 9.85 -23.05
C SER A 64 -15.58 10.31 -23.24
N SER A 65 -16.17 9.97 -24.38
CA SER A 65 -17.61 10.08 -24.64
C SER A 65 -18.37 8.78 -24.31
N ASN A 66 -17.66 7.67 -24.11
CA ASN A 66 -18.24 6.38 -23.70
C ASN A 66 -18.37 6.33 -22.17
N LEU A 67 -19.51 5.86 -21.66
CA LEU A 67 -19.79 5.86 -20.22
C LEU A 67 -18.84 4.93 -19.42
N GLU A 68 -18.49 3.76 -19.96
CA GLU A 68 -17.62 2.79 -19.30
C GLU A 68 -16.20 3.36 -19.15
N ASP A 69 -15.64 3.90 -20.24
CA ASP A 69 -14.34 4.59 -20.21
C ASP A 69 -14.34 5.82 -19.28
N GLN A 70 -15.47 6.55 -19.20
CA GLN A 70 -15.62 7.67 -18.27
C GLN A 70 -15.53 7.20 -16.82
N VAL A 71 -16.17 6.07 -16.49
CA VAL A 71 -16.14 5.48 -15.15
C VAL A 71 -14.72 5.02 -14.83
N ASP A 72 -14.06 4.31 -15.73
CA ASP A 72 -12.69 3.84 -15.52
C ASP A 72 -11.71 4.99 -15.29
N SER A 73 -11.79 6.02 -16.13
CA SER A 73 -10.97 7.24 -15.99
C SER A 73 -11.28 7.99 -14.69
N ALA A 74 -12.54 8.02 -14.27
CA ALA A 74 -12.95 8.64 -13.01
C ALA A 74 -12.43 7.85 -11.81
N LEU A 75 -12.46 6.52 -11.84
CA LEU A 75 -11.94 5.68 -10.75
C LEU A 75 -10.44 5.90 -10.56
N ASP A 76 -9.65 5.86 -11.63
CA ASP A 76 -8.21 6.13 -11.57
C ASP A 76 -7.94 7.56 -11.05
N ARG A 77 -8.71 8.54 -11.52
CA ARG A 77 -8.60 9.92 -11.04
C ARG A 77 -8.93 10.03 -9.55
N LEU A 78 -9.96 9.33 -9.08
CA LEU A 78 -10.37 9.36 -7.68
C LEU A 78 -9.24 8.88 -6.76
N LEU A 79 -8.52 7.82 -7.14
CA LEU A 79 -7.36 7.33 -6.39
C LEU A 79 -6.30 8.43 -6.21
N VAL A 80 -6.06 9.21 -7.28
CA VAL A 80 -5.08 10.30 -7.30
C VAL A 80 -5.56 11.51 -6.52
N GLU A 81 -6.85 11.87 -6.57
CA GLU A 81 -7.42 12.94 -5.76
C GLU A 81 -7.26 12.64 -4.26
N PHE A 82 -7.55 11.41 -3.82
CA PHE A 82 -7.29 10.99 -2.44
C PHE A 82 -5.80 11.07 -2.09
N GLY A 83 -4.92 10.53 -2.93
CA GLY A 83 -3.49 10.56 -2.66
C GLY A 83 -2.91 11.97 -2.59
N LYS A 84 -3.36 12.87 -3.47
CA LYS A 84 -2.97 14.29 -3.48
C LYS A 84 -3.31 14.97 -2.15
N GLU A 85 -4.53 14.79 -1.64
CA GLU A 85 -4.94 15.37 -0.35
C GLU A 85 -4.15 14.75 0.81
N ILE A 86 -3.92 13.43 0.80
CA ILE A 86 -3.09 12.76 1.80
C ILE A 86 -1.67 13.33 1.83
N LEU A 87 -1.07 13.60 0.67
CA LEU A 87 0.29 14.13 0.55
C LEU A 87 0.45 15.57 1.08
N GLN A 88 -0.64 16.31 1.26
CA GLN A 88 -0.63 17.61 1.95
C GLN A 88 -0.54 17.45 3.48
N ILE A 89 -0.91 16.28 4.00
CA ILE A 89 -0.96 15.99 5.44
C ILE A 89 0.34 15.33 5.92
N ILE A 90 0.95 14.49 5.09
CA ILE A 90 2.13 13.69 5.45
C ILE A 90 3.42 14.24 4.81
N PRO A 91 4.58 14.10 5.49
CA PRO A 91 5.87 14.51 4.92
C PRO A 91 6.42 13.50 3.90
N GLY A 92 6.03 12.23 4.00
CA GLY A 92 6.55 11.14 3.20
C GLY A 92 5.65 10.77 2.01
N LYS A 93 5.50 9.47 1.75
CA LYS A 93 4.89 8.92 0.55
C LYS A 93 3.47 8.40 0.80
N VAL A 94 2.66 8.37 -0.27
CA VAL A 94 1.36 7.69 -0.28
C VAL A 94 1.43 6.41 -1.13
N SER A 95 0.89 5.30 -0.64
CA SER A 95 0.68 4.10 -1.46
C SER A 95 -0.67 4.12 -2.15
N THR A 96 -0.70 3.94 -3.48
CA THR A 96 -1.91 3.82 -4.29
C THR A 96 -1.90 2.50 -5.05
N GLU A 97 -2.98 1.73 -4.91
CA GLU A 97 -3.06 0.37 -5.43
C GLU A 97 -3.57 0.33 -6.87
N VAL A 98 -2.87 -0.42 -7.72
CA VAL A 98 -3.33 -0.79 -9.06
C VAL A 98 -4.57 -1.68 -8.93
N ASP A 99 -5.46 -1.63 -9.92
CA ASP A 99 -6.61 -2.52 -9.96
C ASP A 99 -6.18 -3.99 -9.83
N ALA A 100 -6.73 -4.67 -8.83
CA ALA A 100 -6.45 -6.06 -8.52
C ALA A 100 -6.84 -7.02 -9.66
N HIS A 101 -7.72 -6.62 -10.59
CA HIS A 101 -8.01 -7.42 -11.80
C HIS A 101 -6.76 -7.70 -12.64
N TYR A 102 -5.76 -6.81 -12.60
CA TYR A 102 -4.51 -6.98 -13.34
C TYR A 102 -3.45 -7.78 -12.58
N SER A 103 -3.76 -8.35 -11.40
CA SER A 103 -2.77 -9.05 -10.56
C SER A 103 -2.06 -10.20 -11.27
N PHE A 104 -2.64 -10.78 -12.33
CA PHE A 104 -2.06 -11.87 -13.11
C PHE A 104 -1.69 -11.45 -14.54
N ASP A 105 -1.56 -10.15 -14.79
CA ASP A 105 -1.10 -9.59 -16.06
C ASP A 105 0.02 -8.58 -15.78
N THR A 106 1.25 -8.99 -16.11
CA THR A 106 2.45 -8.15 -15.90
C THR A 106 2.36 -6.85 -16.70
N LYS A 107 1.95 -6.93 -17.98
CA LYS A 107 1.95 -5.77 -18.86
C LYS A 107 0.86 -4.79 -18.43
N ALA A 108 -0.35 -5.27 -18.17
CA ALA A 108 -1.44 -4.42 -17.72
C ALA A 108 -1.14 -3.77 -16.36
N SER A 109 -0.49 -4.49 -15.45
CA SER A 109 -0.03 -3.92 -14.17
C SER A 109 0.98 -2.79 -14.36
N VAL A 110 1.97 -2.97 -15.25
CA VAL A 110 2.96 -1.92 -15.59
C VAL A 110 2.28 -0.72 -16.24
N ASP A 111 1.44 -0.95 -17.25
CA ASP A 111 0.76 0.12 -17.97
C ASP A 111 -0.14 0.95 -17.05
N LYS A 112 -0.93 0.29 -16.19
CA LYS A 112 -1.80 0.96 -15.22
C LYS A 112 -0.99 1.72 -14.16
N ALA A 113 0.11 1.15 -13.68
CA ALA A 113 1.02 1.83 -12.74
C ALA A 113 1.60 3.12 -13.34
N LEU A 114 2.08 3.07 -14.59
CA LEU A 114 2.61 4.24 -15.29
C LEU A 114 1.52 5.28 -15.55
N HIS A 115 0.31 4.84 -15.90
CA HIS A 115 -0.84 5.73 -16.04
C HIS A 115 -1.15 6.49 -14.74
N ILE A 116 -1.22 5.80 -13.59
CA ILE A 116 -1.43 6.42 -12.28
C ILE A 116 -0.33 7.45 -11.97
N ILE A 117 0.93 7.15 -12.30
CA ILE A 117 2.04 8.10 -12.11
C ILE A 117 1.89 9.35 -12.98
N GLU A 118 1.45 9.22 -14.23
CA GLU A 118 1.17 10.38 -15.08
C GLU A 118 -0.03 11.19 -14.55
N LEU A 119 -1.07 10.53 -14.02
CA LEU A 119 -2.18 11.22 -13.36
C LEU A 119 -1.71 12.02 -12.13
N TYR A 120 -0.83 11.45 -11.30
CA TYR A 120 -0.22 12.20 -10.20
C TYR A 120 0.59 13.41 -10.69
N LYS A 121 1.38 13.22 -11.73
CA LYS A 121 2.14 14.31 -12.36
C LYS A 121 1.22 15.42 -12.89
N SER A 122 0.06 15.06 -13.46
CA SER A 122 -0.94 16.03 -13.95
C SER A 122 -1.50 16.95 -12.86
N VAL A 123 -1.41 16.54 -11.59
CA VAL A 123 -1.80 17.35 -10.41
C VAL A 123 -0.63 17.91 -9.64
N GLY A 124 0.57 17.91 -10.24
CA GLY A 124 1.77 18.48 -9.65
C GLY A 124 2.42 17.61 -8.57
N VAL A 125 2.05 16.33 -8.47
CA VAL A 125 2.68 15.39 -7.51
C VAL A 125 3.83 14.66 -8.20
N PRO A 126 5.08 14.80 -7.69
CA PRO A 126 6.22 14.07 -8.24
C PRO A 126 6.17 12.59 -7.83
N LYS A 127 6.63 11.70 -8.71
CA LYS A 127 6.57 10.23 -8.51
C LYS A 127 7.31 9.76 -7.26
N GLU A 128 8.29 10.53 -6.79
CA GLU A 128 9.06 10.24 -5.57
C GLU A 128 8.19 10.29 -4.31
N ARG A 129 7.02 10.95 -4.34
CA ARG A 129 6.03 10.99 -3.26
C ARG A 129 5.02 9.84 -3.34
N VAL A 130 5.11 8.98 -4.36
CA VAL A 130 4.14 7.91 -4.63
C VAL A 130 4.80 6.53 -4.53
N LEU A 131 4.08 5.58 -3.94
CA LEU A 131 4.36 4.15 -4.03
C LEU A 131 3.22 3.49 -4.80
N ILE A 132 3.52 2.91 -5.97
CA ILE A 132 2.52 2.10 -6.65
C ILE A 132 2.40 0.76 -5.92
N LYS A 133 1.20 0.38 -5.55
CA LYS A 133 0.94 -0.81 -4.77
C LYS A 133 0.37 -1.92 -5.66
N ILE A 134 1.00 -3.10 -5.62
CA ILE A 134 0.71 -4.23 -6.50
C ILE A 134 0.65 -5.51 -5.67
N ALA A 135 -0.28 -6.42 -5.98
CA ALA A 135 -0.34 -7.73 -5.33
C ALA A 135 0.93 -8.55 -5.61
N SER A 136 1.44 -9.26 -4.60
CA SER A 136 2.68 -10.05 -4.68
C SER A 136 2.47 -11.42 -5.36
N THR A 137 1.79 -11.44 -6.51
CA THR A 137 1.80 -12.56 -7.45
C THR A 137 3.14 -12.60 -8.18
N TRP A 138 3.39 -13.66 -8.96
CA TRP A 138 4.59 -13.70 -9.81
C TRP A 138 4.60 -12.54 -10.81
N GLU A 139 3.48 -12.33 -11.51
CA GLU A 139 3.31 -11.26 -12.50
C GLU A 139 3.44 -9.87 -11.86
N GLY A 140 2.90 -9.69 -10.66
CA GLY A 140 3.03 -8.44 -9.91
C GLY A 140 4.47 -8.14 -9.48
N ILE A 141 5.23 -9.16 -9.09
CA ILE A 141 6.67 -9.03 -8.77
C ILE A 141 7.48 -8.70 -10.03
N GLN A 142 7.19 -9.33 -11.16
CA GLN A 142 7.81 -8.99 -12.44
C GLN A 142 7.47 -7.57 -12.88
N ALA A 143 6.22 -7.13 -12.69
CA ALA A 143 5.81 -5.75 -12.94
C ALA A 143 6.58 -4.76 -12.04
N ALA A 144 6.74 -5.09 -10.76
CA ALA A 144 7.53 -4.30 -9.82
C ALA A 144 9.00 -4.15 -10.28
N HIS A 145 9.60 -5.24 -10.76
CA HIS A 145 10.96 -5.21 -11.31
C HIS A 145 11.09 -4.25 -12.50
N ILE A 146 10.16 -4.32 -13.46
CA ILE A 146 10.16 -3.45 -14.65
C ILE A 146 9.98 -1.98 -14.22
N LEU A 147 8.99 -1.69 -13.37
CA LEU A 147 8.70 -0.34 -12.88
C LEU A 147 9.91 0.28 -12.17
N GLN A 148 10.59 -0.50 -11.32
CA GLN A 148 11.80 -0.06 -10.62
C GLN A 148 12.97 0.16 -11.56
N SER A 149 13.33 -0.86 -12.34
CA SER A 149 14.59 -0.90 -13.09
C SER A 149 14.57 -0.03 -14.34
N GLN A 150 13.42 0.12 -14.99
CA GLN A 150 13.30 0.82 -16.28
C GLN A 150 12.67 2.22 -16.13
N HIS A 151 11.75 2.39 -15.19
CA HIS A 151 10.97 3.64 -15.04
C HIS A 151 11.29 4.42 -13.77
N GLY A 152 12.05 3.85 -12.83
CA GLY A 152 12.33 4.46 -11.53
C GLY A 152 11.04 4.78 -10.75
N VAL A 153 10.02 3.94 -10.87
CA VAL A 153 8.76 4.03 -10.13
C VAL A 153 8.88 3.15 -8.89
N ASN A 154 8.66 3.75 -7.71
CA ASN A 154 8.75 3.02 -6.46
C ASN A 154 7.52 2.14 -6.26
N VAL A 155 7.72 0.86 -5.96
CA VAL A 155 6.63 -0.11 -5.78
C VAL A 155 6.54 -0.62 -4.34
N ASN A 156 5.31 -0.72 -3.84
CA ASN A 156 4.91 -1.39 -2.61
C ASN A 156 4.24 -2.73 -2.96
N LEU A 157 4.95 -3.85 -2.78
CA LEU A 157 4.36 -5.17 -2.99
C LEU A 157 3.52 -5.61 -1.78
N THR A 158 2.21 -5.77 -1.98
CA THR A 158 1.21 -6.10 -0.95
C THR A 158 0.69 -7.54 -1.06
N LEU A 159 -0.19 -7.96 -0.16
CA LEU A 159 -0.74 -9.33 -0.13
C LEU A 159 0.39 -10.39 -0.09
N MET A 160 1.41 -10.11 0.72
CA MET A 160 2.56 -10.97 0.92
C MET A 160 2.37 -11.82 2.17
N PHE A 161 2.34 -13.14 1.98
CA PHE A 161 2.02 -14.12 3.02
C PHE A 161 3.11 -15.17 3.22
N SER A 162 4.01 -15.34 2.25
CA SER A 162 5.07 -16.36 2.28
C SER A 162 6.46 -15.76 2.20
N LEU A 163 7.44 -16.48 2.76
CA LEU A 163 8.84 -16.16 2.60
C LEU A 163 9.28 -16.21 1.13
N VAL A 164 8.69 -17.09 0.32
CA VAL A 164 8.99 -17.20 -1.12
C VAL A 164 8.64 -15.92 -1.86
N GLN A 165 7.45 -15.34 -1.62
CA GLN A 165 7.09 -14.03 -2.17
C GLN A 165 8.06 -12.94 -1.73
N ALA A 166 8.48 -12.96 -0.47
CA ALA A 166 9.42 -11.97 0.04
C ALA A 166 10.80 -12.10 -0.61
N ILE A 167 11.33 -13.32 -0.80
CA ILE A 167 12.62 -13.53 -1.46
C ILE A 167 12.56 -13.02 -2.91
N ALA A 168 11.51 -13.42 -3.66
CA ALA A 168 11.33 -12.98 -5.03
C ALA A 168 11.21 -11.44 -5.15
N ALA A 169 10.48 -10.79 -4.23
CA ALA A 169 10.38 -9.33 -4.18
C ALA A 169 11.73 -8.64 -3.92
N ALA A 170 12.59 -9.25 -3.11
CA ALA A 170 13.92 -8.74 -2.80
C ALA A 170 14.85 -8.84 -4.03
N GLU A 171 14.84 -9.99 -4.71
CA GLU A 171 15.61 -10.24 -5.93
C GLU A 171 15.14 -9.36 -7.10
N ALA A 172 13.84 -9.05 -7.15
CA ALA A 172 13.27 -8.10 -8.10
C ALA A 172 13.71 -6.64 -7.87
N GLY A 173 14.31 -6.32 -6.71
CA GLY A 173 14.76 -4.97 -6.37
C GLY A 173 13.62 -4.00 -6.04
N THR A 174 12.52 -4.51 -5.48
CA THR A 174 11.35 -3.70 -5.11
C THR A 174 11.71 -2.66 -4.03
N TYR A 175 11.09 -1.47 -4.06
CA TYR A 175 11.32 -0.45 -3.03
C TYR A 175 10.88 -0.89 -1.63
N LEU A 176 9.65 -1.42 -1.52
CA LEU A 176 9.02 -1.76 -0.25
C LEU A 176 8.12 -2.99 -0.39
N ILE A 177 8.03 -3.79 0.68
CA ILE A 177 7.08 -4.90 0.81
C ILE A 177 6.16 -4.69 2.02
N SER A 178 4.90 -5.10 1.88
CA SER A 178 3.87 -5.10 2.93
C SER A 178 3.48 -6.54 3.31
N PRO A 179 4.31 -7.27 4.10
CA PRO A 179 3.93 -8.59 4.61
C PRO A 179 2.83 -8.49 5.66
N PHE A 180 1.80 -9.34 5.52
CA PHE A 180 0.59 -9.27 6.35
C PHE A 180 0.76 -10.09 7.64
N VAL A 181 0.39 -9.50 8.78
CA VAL A 181 0.40 -10.18 10.09
C VAL A 181 -0.96 -10.80 10.37
N GLY A 182 -1.99 -9.97 10.47
CA GLY A 182 -3.30 -10.33 11.02
C GLY A 182 -4.09 -11.29 10.15
N ARG A 183 -3.96 -11.23 8.82
CA ARG A 183 -4.61 -12.21 7.95
C ARG A 183 -3.99 -13.61 8.06
N ILE A 184 -2.70 -13.70 8.39
CA ILE A 184 -2.06 -14.98 8.71
C ILE A 184 -2.65 -15.51 10.02
N LEU A 185 -2.73 -14.67 11.06
CA LEU A 185 -3.39 -15.04 12.33
C LEU A 185 -4.82 -15.54 12.10
N ASP A 186 -5.62 -14.83 11.31
CA ASP A 186 -7.01 -15.21 11.01
C ASP A 186 -7.09 -16.60 10.38
N TRP A 187 -6.22 -16.89 9.39
CA TRP A 187 -6.17 -18.20 8.74
C TRP A 187 -5.83 -19.31 9.73
N TYR A 188 -4.82 -19.10 10.58
CA TYR A 188 -4.41 -20.08 11.58
C TYR A 188 -5.50 -20.31 12.63
N LYS A 189 -6.15 -19.26 13.13
CA LYS A 189 -7.31 -19.40 14.03
C LYS A 189 -8.43 -20.22 13.39
N ALA A 190 -8.75 -19.95 12.14
CA ALA A 190 -9.81 -20.65 11.42
C ALA A 190 -9.46 -22.12 11.17
N ALA A 191 -8.21 -22.41 10.80
CA ALA A 191 -7.74 -23.75 10.45
C ALA A 191 -7.50 -24.63 11.68
N THR A 192 -6.89 -24.09 12.73
CA THR A 192 -6.51 -24.86 13.92
C THR A 192 -7.51 -24.77 15.07
N LYS A 193 -8.45 -23.81 15.01
CA LYS A 193 -9.41 -23.49 16.10
C LYS A 193 -8.72 -23.16 17.43
N LYS A 194 -7.54 -22.54 17.37
CA LYS A 194 -6.73 -22.14 18.54
C LYS A 194 -6.65 -20.64 18.68
N GLU A 195 -6.48 -20.19 19.92
CA GLU A 195 -6.05 -18.82 20.24
C GLU A 195 -4.53 -18.77 20.33
N TYR A 196 -3.95 -17.60 20.03
CA TYR A 196 -2.50 -17.40 19.95
C TYR A 196 -2.08 -16.24 20.84
N ALA A 197 -1.12 -16.48 21.73
CA ALA A 197 -0.46 -15.40 22.45
C ALA A 197 0.34 -14.50 21.49
N SER A 198 0.71 -13.30 21.94
CA SER A 198 1.43 -12.33 21.11
C SER A 198 2.73 -12.86 20.52
N HIS A 199 3.50 -13.62 21.29
CA HIS A 199 4.78 -14.21 20.87
C HIS A 199 4.63 -15.49 20.02
N GLU A 200 3.43 -16.05 19.97
CA GLU A 200 3.10 -17.25 19.19
C GLU A 200 2.35 -16.91 17.89
N ASP A 201 2.16 -15.62 17.60
CA ASP A 201 1.41 -15.20 16.42
C ASP A 201 2.15 -15.59 15.13
N PRO A 202 1.54 -16.43 14.28
CA PRO A 202 2.16 -16.92 13.06
C PRO A 202 2.45 -15.80 12.05
N GLY A 203 1.65 -14.73 12.05
CA GLY A 203 1.90 -13.54 11.26
C GLY A 203 3.10 -12.74 11.73
N VAL A 204 3.31 -12.63 13.05
CA VAL A 204 4.51 -11.98 13.59
C VAL A 204 5.76 -12.80 13.31
N GLN A 205 5.70 -14.11 13.50
CA GLN A 205 6.79 -15.02 13.15
C GLN A 205 7.14 -14.95 11.65
N SER A 206 6.13 -14.83 10.78
CA SER A 206 6.31 -14.63 9.34
C SER A 206 7.08 -13.33 9.03
N VAL A 207 6.63 -12.19 9.57
CA VAL A 207 7.30 -10.89 9.36
C VAL A 207 8.72 -10.89 9.95
N GLN A 208 8.92 -11.47 11.13
CA GLN A 208 10.26 -11.61 11.73
C GLN A 208 11.19 -12.43 10.84
N SER A 209 10.71 -13.54 10.28
CA SER A 209 11.49 -14.39 9.38
C SER A 209 11.90 -13.64 8.11
N ILE A 210 10.96 -12.91 7.50
CA ILE A 210 11.21 -12.06 6.32
C ILE A 210 12.23 -10.97 6.65
N PHE A 211 12.02 -10.24 7.74
CA PHE A 211 12.92 -9.17 8.18
C PHE A 211 14.34 -9.70 8.40
N ASN A 212 14.49 -10.80 9.14
CA ASN A 212 15.79 -11.41 9.42
C ASN A 212 16.49 -11.87 8.14
N TYR A 213 15.76 -12.47 7.19
CA TYR A 213 16.31 -12.85 5.89
C TYR A 213 16.83 -11.62 5.14
N TYR A 214 16.03 -10.55 5.06
CA TYR A 214 16.41 -9.33 4.36
C TYR A 214 17.67 -8.69 4.95
N LYS A 215 17.76 -8.60 6.29
CA LYS A 215 18.93 -8.06 6.97
C LYS A 215 20.16 -8.93 6.82
N LYS A 216 20.01 -10.25 6.95
CA LYS A 216 21.11 -11.21 6.80
C LYS A 216 21.76 -11.16 5.42
N HIS A 217 20.95 -10.99 4.37
CA HIS A 217 21.42 -10.96 2.98
C HIS A 217 21.66 -9.55 2.42
N GLY A 218 21.51 -8.50 3.23
CA GLY A 218 21.85 -7.13 2.85
C GLY A 218 20.88 -6.46 1.87
N TYR A 219 19.67 -6.99 1.72
CA TYR A 219 18.64 -6.42 0.84
C TYR A 219 18.19 -5.04 1.32
N LYS A 220 17.98 -4.12 0.37
CA LYS A 220 17.62 -2.72 0.64
C LYS A 220 16.11 -2.45 0.66
N THR A 221 15.32 -3.38 0.13
CA THR A 221 13.86 -3.32 0.17
C THR A 221 13.36 -3.11 1.60
N ILE A 222 12.48 -2.12 1.77
CA ILE A 222 11.90 -1.78 3.06
C ILE A 222 10.87 -2.83 3.46
N VAL A 223 10.91 -3.28 4.72
CA VAL A 223 9.93 -4.20 5.28
C VAL A 223 8.93 -3.42 6.13
N MET A 224 7.68 -3.34 5.68
CA MET A 224 6.61 -2.64 6.39
C MET A 224 5.52 -3.63 6.81
N GLY A 225 5.54 -4.07 8.07
CA GLY A 225 4.49 -4.96 8.59
C GLY A 225 3.10 -4.33 8.41
N ALA A 226 2.14 -5.11 7.91
CA ALA A 226 0.80 -4.63 7.57
C ALA A 226 -0.31 -5.55 8.13
N SER A 227 -1.55 -5.04 8.10
CA SER A 227 -2.75 -5.76 8.53
C SER A 227 -2.71 -6.22 10.00
N PHE A 228 -2.66 -5.31 10.96
CA PHE A 228 -2.67 -5.69 12.39
C PHE A 228 -4.09 -6.02 12.89
N ARG A 229 -4.18 -6.84 13.95
CA ARG A 229 -5.47 -7.14 14.65
C ARG A 229 -5.54 -6.57 16.06
N ASN A 230 -4.39 -6.39 16.71
CA ASN A 230 -4.27 -5.86 18.05
C ASN A 230 -2.93 -5.14 18.21
N THR A 231 -2.84 -4.30 19.24
CA THR A 231 -1.63 -3.53 19.59
C THR A 231 -0.61 -4.37 20.35
N ALA A 232 -1.02 -5.51 20.88
CA ALA A 232 -0.17 -6.40 21.64
C ALA A 232 0.67 -7.24 20.68
N LYS A 233 1.70 -6.65 20.05
CA LYS A 233 2.74 -7.41 19.32
C LYS A 233 3.96 -6.56 18.93
N SER A 234 4.86 -6.41 19.90
CA SER A 234 6.31 -6.50 19.71
C SER A 234 6.91 -6.87 21.08
N PRO A 235 7.85 -7.82 21.18
CA PRO A 235 8.88 -7.70 22.22
C PRO A 235 9.69 -6.41 22.01
#